data_AF-A0A7V1EC14-F1
#
_entry.id   AF-A0A7V1EC14-F1
#
_cell.length_a   1.000
_cell.length_b   1.000
_cell.length_c   1.000
_cell.angle_alpha   90.00
_cell.angle_beta   90.00
_cell.angle_gamma   90.00
#
_symmetry.space_group_name_H-M   'P 1'
#
loop_
_entity.id
_entity.type
_entity.pdbx_description
1 polymer ?
#
loop_
_entity_poly.entity_id
_entity_poly.type
_entity_poly.pdbx_seq_one_letter_code
_entity_poly.pdbx_strand_id
1 'polypeptide(L)'
;MPLLIRYIDSINISVLEADPSYAKLALIVVSKGQGEGLTQFDRVYVFKKSDFNTIRKFVFLSSFDKSSVEVLEEKSLAYGDIRKINGPITLRSPSGRDVVTFKIEDISEGNIEILFFNTKASRKGRPFFLYLTFLIVSFFLISGSIVGISDYTQRVVFHEAKRFGYLFRSIKNNFFQSVIISCLIFVVIGAVAANIYFYIFVLSTDISVIIAAINFWMLIFFLFILLWVYPLYVLSNEDTIWRVIKKSLFLSFDNFDFTLAALFYFFVLILSSFFTLFILPGPAGALSFLNTALKEISSRYSNTEIDLLSIKKL
;
A
#
# COMPACT_ATOMS: atom_id res chain seq x y z
N MET A 1 4.28 4.52 0.67
CA MET A 1 3.07 4.95 -0.05
C MET A 1 3.07 6.46 -0.19
N PRO A 2 2.87 7.02 -1.39
CA PRO A 2 2.74 8.47 -1.56
C PRO A 2 1.44 8.95 -0.90
N LEU A 3 1.53 10.14 -0.33
CA LEU A 3 0.50 10.92 0.37
C LEU A 3 -0.66 11.32 -0.57
N LEU A 4 -1.43 10.36 -1.09
CA LEU A 4 -2.52 10.64 -2.03
C LEU A 4 -3.93 10.60 -1.41
N ILE A 5 -4.02 10.46 -0.08
CA ILE A 5 -5.30 10.58 0.63
C ILE A 5 -5.07 11.48 1.83
N ARG A 6 -5.03 12.79 1.58
CA ARG A 6 -5.33 13.78 2.61
C ARG A 6 -6.12 14.91 2.01
N TYR A 7 -7.42 14.83 2.29
CA TYR A 7 -8.39 15.91 2.32
C TYR A 7 -8.83 16.43 0.95
N ILE A 8 -10.11 16.75 0.89
CA ILE A 8 -10.82 17.36 -0.23
C ILE A 8 -10.06 18.63 -0.61
N ASP A 9 -9.11 18.51 -1.54
CA ASP A 9 -8.51 19.62 -2.24
C ASP A 9 -9.40 19.85 -3.46
N SER A 10 -9.96 21.05 -3.56
CA SER A 10 -10.74 21.52 -4.70
C SER A 10 -10.12 21.05 -6.02
N ILE A 11 -10.78 20.11 -6.70
CA ILE A 11 -10.29 19.53 -7.97
C ILE A 11 -10.10 20.62 -9.03
N ASN A 12 -10.77 21.77 -8.84
CA ASN A 12 -10.83 22.84 -9.81
C ASN A 12 -9.77 23.93 -9.62
N ILE A 13 -8.95 23.91 -8.56
CA ILE A 13 -7.94 24.96 -8.31
C ILE A 13 -6.53 24.40 -8.50
N SER A 14 -5.79 24.95 -9.45
CA SER A 14 -4.39 24.62 -9.72
C SER A 14 -3.47 25.80 -9.37
N VAL A 15 -2.56 25.63 -8.41
CA VAL A 15 -1.55 26.65 -8.09
C VAL A 15 -0.40 26.56 -9.09
N LEU A 16 -0.12 27.66 -9.79
CA LEU A 16 0.96 27.78 -10.78
C LEU A 16 2.26 28.25 -10.13
N GLU A 17 2.18 29.27 -9.28
CA GLU A 17 3.32 29.86 -8.58
C GLU A 17 2.89 30.38 -7.21
N ALA A 18 3.78 30.33 -6.22
CA ALA A 18 3.51 30.90 -4.90
C ALA A 18 4.80 31.43 -4.27
N ASP A 19 4.69 32.53 -3.53
CA ASP A 19 5.84 33.14 -2.85
C ASP A 19 6.42 32.16 -1.80
N PRO A 20 7.70 31.78 -1.91
CA PRO A 20 8.34 30.79 -1.05
C PRO A 20 8.49 31.24 0.41
N SER A 21 8.31 32.53 0.70
CA SER A 21 8.33 33.06 2.07
C SER A 21 7.18 32.52 2.93
N TYR A 22 6.07 32.10 2.31
CA TYR A 22 4.88 31.60 3.02
C TYR A 22 4.83 30.08 3.05
N ALA A 23 5.25 29.44 4.14
CA ALA A 23 5.40 27.98 4.20
C ALA A 23 4.14 27.15 3.84
N LYS A 24 2.95 27.59 4.26
CA LYS A 24 1.66 26.90 4.02
C LYS A 24 0.57 27.93 3.84
N LEU A 25 -0.13 27.86 2.72
CA LEU A 25 -1.22 28.74 2.33
C LEU A 25 -2.56 27.99 2.37
N ALA A 26 -3.63 28.74 2.59
CA ALA A 26 -5.00 28.32 2.38
C ALA A 26 -5.62 29.28 1.36
N LEU A 27 -5.93 28.79 0.17
CA LEU A 27 -6.70 29.53 -0.82
C LEU A 27 -8.17 29.20 -0.59
N ILE A 28 -9.01 30.23 -0.51
CA ILE A 28 -10.44 30.10 -0.31
C ILE A 28 -11.12 30.83 -1.45
N VAL A 29 -11.85 30.10 -2.27
CA VAL A 29 -12.67 30.63 -3.36
C VAL A 29 -14.12 30.59 -2.89
N VAL A 30 -14.78 31.74 -2.92
CA VAL A 30 -16.19 31.87 -2.55
C VAL A 30 -16.95 32.27 -3.80
N SER A 31 -17.84 31.39 -4.27
CA SER A 31 -18.79 31.72 -5.33
C SER A 31 -20.18 31.95 -4.74
N LYS A 32 -20.78 33.10 -5.05
CA LYS A 32 -22.19 33.37 -4.71
C LYS A 32 -23.05 33.04 -5.92
N GLY A 33 -23.97 32.08 -5.75
CA GLY A 33 -24.95 31.73 -6.78
C GLY A 33 -25.84 32.92 -7.19
N GLN A 34 -26.45 32.83 -8.36
CA GLN A 34 -27.22 33.91 -9.00
C GLN A 34 -28.33 34.48 -8.09
N GLY A 35 -28.04 35.62 -7.46
CA GLY A 35 -29.06 36.51 -6.90
C GLY A 35 -29.14 37.78 -7.76
N GLU A 36 -30.34 38.17 -8.16
CA GLU A 36 -30.62 39.38 -8.93
C GLU A 36 -30.16 40.64 -8.16
N GLY A 37 -28.93 41.11 -8.42
CA GLY A 37 -28.40 42.31 -7.81
C GLY A 37 -26.91 42.52 -8.12
N LEU A 38 -26.56 43.72 -8.56
CA LEU A 38 -25.31 44.20 -9.18
C LEU A 38 -23.99 44.08 -8.36
N THR A 39 -23.87 43.14 -7.41
CA THR A 39 -22.61 42.86 -6.72
C THR A 39 -22.38 41.35 -6.57
N GLN A 40 -22.33 40.64 -7.71
CA GLN A 40 -21.81 39.28 -7.79
C GLN A 40 -20.29 39.32 -7.68
N PHE A 41 -19.75 38.80 -6.58
CA PHE A 41 -18.30 38.68 -6.41
C PHE A 41 -17.94 37.22 -6.20
N ASP A 42 -17.40 36.58 -7.25
CA ASP A 42 -16.55 35.41 -7.07
C ASP A 42 -15.22 35.92 -6.51
N ARG A 43 -14.96 35.68 -5.23
CA ARG A 43 -13.75 36.20 -4.55
C ARG A 43 -12.84 35.09 -4.13
N VAL A 44 -11.55 35.39 -4.23
CA VAL A 44 -10.50 34.54 -3.70
C VAL A 44 -9.78 35.25 -2.58
N TYR A 45 -9.54 34.51 -1.50
CA TYR A 45 -8.79 34.94 -0.35
C TYR A 45 -7.64 33.98 -0.10
N VAL A 46 -6.49 34.52 0.28
CA VAL A 46 -5.28 33.75 0.58
C VAL A 46 -4.90 34.00 2.03
N PHE A 47 -4.78 32.94 2.80
CA PHE A 47 -4.40 33.01 4.22
C PHE A 47 -3.19 32.13 4.49
N LYS A 48 -2.48 32.38 5.60
CA LYS A 48 -1.60 31.35 6.15
C LYS A 48 -2.47 30.21 6.67
N LYS A 49 -2.01 28.96 6.47
CA LYS A 49 -2.74 27.80 6.98
C LYS A 49 -2.97 27.83 8.49
N SER A 50 -2.09 28.45 9.26
CA SER A 50 -2.24 28.64 10.72
C SER A 50 -3.46 29.46 11.09
N ASP A 51 -3.85 30.40 10.22
CA ASP A 51 -4.86 31.41 10.53
C ASP A 51 -6.26 30.93 10.15
N PHE A 52 -6.33 29.83 9.40
CA PHE A 52 -7.57 29.23 8.88
C PHE A 52 -8.60 28.96 9.98
N ASN A 53 -8.18 28.43 11.14
CA ASN A 53 -9.11 28.14 12.23
C ASN A 53 -9.81 29.40 12.78
N THR A 54 -9.11 30.54 12.78
CA THR A 54 -9.63 31.82 13.26
C THR A 54 -10.64 32.41 12.28
N ILE A 55 -10.42 32.22 10.97
CA ILE A 55 -11.27 32.77 9.92
C ILE A 55 -12.43 31.85 9.52
N ARG A 56 -12.34 30.55 9.83
CA ARG A 56 -13.31 29.53 9.43
C ARG A 56 -14.75 29.94 9.73
N LYS A 57 -14.97 30.54 10.90
CA LYS A 57 -16.30 30.99 11.33
C LYS A 57 -16.90 32.10 10.47
N PHE A 58 -16.10 32.85 9.71
CA PHE A 58 -16.56 33.90 8.79
C PHE A 58 -16.73 33.37 7.37
N VAL A 59 -15.99 32.31 7.02
CA VAL A 59 -16.09 31.65 5.72
C VAL A 59 -17.40 30.86 5.61
N PHE A 60 -17.79 30.15 6.66
CA PHE A 60 -18.94 29.22 6.63
C PHE A 60 -20.24 29.80 7.21
N LEU A 61 -20.42 31.13 7.23
CA LEU A 61 -21.71 31.70 7.65
C LEU A 61 -22.75 31.50 6.55
N SER A 62 -23.97 31.15 6.97
CA SER A 62 -25.13 30.94 6.07
C SER A 62 -25.48 32.19 5.25
N SER A 63 -25.11 33.37 5.74
CA SER A 63 -25.19 34.63 5.02
C SER A 63 -23.82 35.29 5.02
N PHE A 64 -23.16 35.29 3.87
CA PHE A 64 -21.90 36.01 3.67
C PHE A 64 -22.18 37.52 3.64
N ASP A 65 -22.25 38.10 4.83
CA ASP A 65 -22.61 39.49 5.07
C ASP A 65 -21.41 40.43 4.89
N LYS A 66 -21.69 41.73 4.82
CA LYS A 66 -20.65 42.75 4.61
C LYS A 66 -19.58 42.73 5.71
N SER A 67 -19.98 42.43 6.96
CA SER A 67 -19.05 42.35 8.09
C SER A 67 -18.06 41.20 7.95
N SER A 68 -18.50 40.03 7.46
CA SER A 68 -17.61 38.89 7.21
C SER A 68 -16.63 39.17 6.08
N VAL A 69 -17.07 39.86 5.02
CA VAL A 69 -16.20 40.27 3.91
C VAL A 69 -15.07 41.17 4.41
N GLU A 70 -15.40 42.20 5.19
CA GLU A 70 -14.41 43.14 5.75
C GLU A 70 -13.37 42.42 6.62
N VAL A 71 -13.81 41.49 7.48
CA VAL A 71 -12.90 40.70 8.33
C VAL A 71 -12.02 39.76 7.51
N LEU A 72 -12.55 39.15 6.44
CA LEU A 72 -11.79 38.27 5.57
C LEU A 72 -10.74 39.04 4.76
N GLU A 73 -11.09 40.21 4.24
CA GLU A 73 -10.15 41.11 3.55
C GLU A 73 -9.02 41.55 4.48
N GLU A 74 -9.37 42.03 5.69
CA GLU A 74 -8.41 42.51 6.69
C GLU A 74 -7.40 41.43 7.09
N LYS A 75 -7.86 40.19 7.26
CA LYS A 75 -7.02 39.07 7.71
C LYS A 75 -6.29 38.33 6.59
N SER A 76 -6.64 38.60 5.33
CA SER A 76 -6.04 37.91 4.20
C SER A 76 -4.62 38.43 3.91
N LEU A 77 -3.76 37.53 3.44
CA LEU A 77 -2.46 37.91 2.88
C LEU A 77 -2.63 38.62 1.53
N ALA A 78 -3.62 38.18 0.77
CA ALA A 78 -4.02 38.73 -0.52
C ALA A 78 -5.46 38.32 -0.80
N TYR A 79 -6.19 39.16 -1.53
CA TYR A 79 -7.54 38.86 -2.00
C TYR A 79 -7.79 39.53 -3.35
N GLY A 80 -8.80 39.06 -4.07
CA GLY A 80 -9.17 39.63 -5.36
C GLY A 80 -10.41 39.00 -5.96
N ASP A 81 -11.00 39.69 -6.93
CA ASP A 81 -12.17 39.21 -7.66
C ASP A 81 -11.75 38.31 -8.85
N ILE A 82 -12.50 37.25 -9.08
CA ILE A 82 -12.32 36.33 -10.22
C ILE A 82 -12.99 36.98 -11.43
N ARG A 83 -12.17 37.57 -12.30
CA ARG A 83 -12.65 38.18 -13.55
C ARG A 83 -12.70 37.22 -14.73
N LYS A 84 -11.95 36.11 -14.65
CA LYS A 84 -11.79 35.15 -15.74
C LYS A 84 -11.56 33.75 -15.20
N ILE A 85 -12.50 32.85 -15.47
CA ILE A 85 -12.33 31.40 -15.28
C ILE A 85 -11.41 30.86 -16.38
N ASN A 86 -10.62 29.82 -16.09
CA ASN A 86 -9.63 29.21 -16.99
C ASN A 86 -8.42 30.08 -17.37
N GLY A 87 -8.22 31.23 -16.74
CA GLY A 87 -7.00 32.05 -16.86
C GLY A 87 -6.12 32.00 -15.61
N PRO A 88 -4.83 32.36 -15.71
CA PRO A 88 -4.00 32.60 -14.54
C PRO A 88 -4.49 33.85 -13.80
N ILE A 89 -4.69 33.72 -12.50
CA ILE A 89 -5.07 34.78 -11.56
C ILE A 89 -3.92 34.95 -10.57
N THR A 90 -3.31 36.14 -10.55
CA THR A 90 -2.25 36.48 -9.61
C THR A 90 -2.81 37.38 -8.52
N LEU A 91 -2.70 36.94 -7.27
CA LEU A 91 -3.10 37.72 -6.11
C LEU A 91 -1.90 38.38 -5.48
N ARG A 92 -2.03 39.70 -5.26
CA ARG A 92 -1.02 40.55 -4.66
C ARG A 92 -1.40 40.89 -3.24
N SER A 93 -0.39 40.91 -2.39
CA SER A 93 -0.51 41.46 -1.04
C SER A 93 -0.82 42.95 -1.09
N PRO A 94 -1.32 43.54 0.02
CA PRO A 94 -1.50 44.99 0.14
C PRO A 94 -0.21 45.79 -0.13
N SER A 95 0.97 45.17 0.06
CA SER A 95 2.27 45.77 -0.26
C SER A 95 2.67 45.66 -1.74
N GLY A 96 1.78 45.18 -2.62
CA GLY A 96 2.02 45.01 -4.05
C GLY A 96 2.86 43.79 -4.46
N ARG A 97 3.27 42.93 -3.51
CA ARG A 97 4.03 41.71 -3.81
C ARG A 97 3.12 40.57 -4.21
N ASP A 98 3.47 39.84 -5.26
CA ASP A 98 2.75 38.63 -5.68
C ASP A 98 2.84 37.55 -4.58
N VAL A 99 1.69 37.03 -4.16
CA VAL A 99 1.61 35.98 -3.12
C VAL A 99 1.39 34.62 -3.74
N VAL A 100 0.47 34.53 -4.71
CA VAL A 100 0.14 33.28 -5.40
C VAL A 100 -0.45 33.58 -6.78
N THR A 101 -0.06 32.76 -7.76
CA THR A 101 -0.68 32.68 -9.08
C THR A 101 -1.33 31.31 -9.21
N PHE A 102 -2.61 31.26 -9.52
CA PHE A 102 -3.37 30.01 -9.67
C PHE A 102 -4.32 30.09 -10.87
N LYS A 103 -4.86 28.94 -11.27
CA LYS A 103 -5.88 28.80 -12.30
C LYS A 103 -7.07 28.10 -11.66
N ILE A 104 -8.28 28.58 -11.96
CA ILE A 104 -9.52 27.90 -11.61
C ILE A 104 -10.13 27.31 -12.88
N GLU A 105 -10.45 26.01 -12.86
CA GLU A 105 -10.99 25.28 -14.01
C GLU A 105 -12.51 25.35 -14.09
N ASP A 106 -13.18 25.23 -12.94
CA ASP A 106 -14.63 25.30 -12.78
C ASP A 106 -14.98 25.75 -11.35
N ILE A 107 -16.13 26.40 -11.15
CA ILE A 107 -16.64 26.71 -9.80
C ILE A 107 -18.13 26.48 -9.81
N SER A 108 -18.60 25.56 -8.98
CA SER A 108 -20.02 25.37 -8.78
C SER A 108 -20.63 26.56 -8.02
N GLU A 109 -21.75 27.08 -8.52
CA GLU A 109 -22.46 28.20 -7.90
C GLU A 109 -22.82 27.92 -6.43
N GLY A 110 -22.59 28.90 -5.56
CA GLY A 110 -22.94 28.80 -4.14
C GLY A 110 -21.98 27.94 -3.31
N ASN A 111 -20.90 27.42 -3.90
CA ASN A 111 -19.91 26.63 -3.19
C ASN A 111 -18.71 27.45 -2.74
N ILE A 112 -18.11 26.98 -1.65
CA ILE A 112 -16.84 27.47 -1.12
C ILE A 112 -15.80 26.38 -1.36
N GLU A 113 -14.81 26.67 -2.19
CA GLU A 113 -13.69 25.78 -2.45
C GLU A 113 -12.47 26.21 -1.63
N ILE A 114 -11.79 25.24 -1.02
CA ILE A 114 -10.64 25.50 -0.16
C ILE A 114 -9.49 24.60 -0.61
N LEU A 115 -8.35 25.20 -0.90
CA LEU A 115 -7.11 24.50 -1.27
C LEU A 115 -6.01 24.79 -0.25
N PHE A 116 -5.46 23.75 0.35
CA PHE A 116 -4.32 23.90 1.26
C PHE A 116 -3.00 23.65 0.54
N PHE A 117 -2.38 24.71 0.05
CA PHE A 117 -1.12 24.62 -0.66
C PHE A 117 0.10 24.71 0.27
N ASN A 118 1.11 23.85 0.07
CA ASN A 118 2.38 23.91 0.78
C ASN A 118 3.47 24.38 -0.17
N THR A 119 3.88 25.65 -0.06
CA THR A 119 4.90 26.25 -0.94
C THR A 119 6.28 25.61 -0.78
N LYS A 120 6.55 25.00 0.38
CA LYS A 120 7.79 24.26 0.65
C LYS A 120 7.78 22.84 0.08
N ALA A 121 6.72 22.41 -0.59
CA ALA A 121 6.62 21.06 -1.15
C ALA A 121 7.62 20.78 -2.28
N SER A 122 8.26 21.80 -2.88
CA SER A 122 9.08 21.62 -4.08
C SER A 122 10.57 21.97 -3.95
N ARG A 123 11.22 21.69 -2.80
CA ARG A 123 12.70 21.82 -2.73
C ARG A 123 13.46 21.00 -1.69
N LYS A 124 12.84 20.01 -1.06
CA LYS A 124 13.61 18.88 -0.52
C LYS A 124 13.39 17.72 -1.46
N GLY A 125 14.27 17.61 -2.46
CA GLY A 125 14.56 16.37 -3.20
C GLY A 125 15.10 15.31 -2.24
N ARG A 126 14.29 14.99 -1.22
CA ARG A 126 14.51 13.87 -0.33
C ARG A 126 14.30 12.61 -1.14
N PRO A 127 15.04 11.56 -0.80
CA PRO A 127 15.53 10.65 -1.79
C PRO A 127 14.49 9.57 -2.09
N PHE A 128 13.39 9.94 -2.73
CA PHE A 128 12.41 9.00 -3.24
C PHE A 128 13.10 7.88 -4.02
N PHE A 129 14.06 8.25 -4.86
CA PHE A 129 14.92 7.32 -5.57
C PHE A 129 15.73 6.42 -4.61
N LEU A 130 16.35 6.93 -3.54
CA LEU A 130 17.07 6.03 -2.60
C LEU A 130 16.12 5.10 -1.84
N TYR A 131 14.93 5.56 -1.43
CA TYR A 131 13.94 4.68 -0.78
C TYR A 131 13.45 3.60 -1.74
N LEU A 132 13.19 3.97 -3.00
CA LEU A 132 12.78 3.04 -4.03
C LEU A 132 13.90 2.02 -4.32
N THR A 133 15.14 2.48 -4.48
CA THR A 133 16.31 1.62 -4.65
C THR A 133 16.49 0.69 -3.45
N PHE A 134 16.39 1.21 -2.22
CA PHE A 134 16.50 0.40 -1.00
C PHE A 134 15.40 -0.66 -0.92
N LEU A 135 14.16 -0.32 -1.30
CA LEU A 135 13.04 -1.26 -1.34
C LEU A 135 13.27 -2.36 -2.37
N ILE A 136 13.69 -1.99 -3.59
CA ILE A 136 13.99 -2.93 -4.67
C ILE A 136 15.12 -3.87 -4.24
N VAL A 137 16.24 -3.34 -3.74
CA VAL A 137 17.38 -4.14 -3.29
C VAL A 137 16.97 -5.06 -2.14
N SER A 138 16.22 -4.57 -1.15
CA SER A 138 15.73 -5.39 -0.04
C SER A 138 14.81 -6.51 -0.53
N PHE A 139 13.92 -6.21 -1.48
CA PHE A 139 13.06 -7.22 -2.10
C PHE A 139 13.89 -8.31 -2.76
N PHE A 140 14.87 -7.96 -3.60
CA PHE A 140 15.73 -8.95 -4.28
C PHE A 140 16.57 -9.78 -3.30
N LEU A 141 17.11 -9.17 -2.24
CA LEU A 141 17.91 -9.88 -1.25
C LEU A 141 17.08 -10.88 -0.44
N ILE A 142 15.90 -10.46 0.03
CA ILE A 142 15.00 -11.33 0.78
C ILE A 142 14.44 -12.40 -0.16
N SER A 143 13.75 -12.00 -1.23
CA SER A 143 13.11 -12.93 -2.16
C SER A 143 14.09 -13.90 -2.80
N GLY A 144 15.30 -13.47 -3.16
CA GLY A 144 16.30 -14.31 -3.78
C GLY A 144 16.93 -15.36 -2.85
N SER A 145 16.81 -15.19 -1.53
CA SER A 145 17.41 -16.11 -0.55
C SER A 145 16.47 -17.22 -0.08
N ILE A 146 15.15 -17.05 -0.18
CA ILE A 146 14.15 -17.94 0.43
C ILE A 146 14.29 -19.40 -0.03
N VAL A 147 14.30 -19.68 -1.35
CA VAL A 147 14.46 -21.06 -1.86
C VAL A 147 15.80 -21.64 -1.44
N GLY A 148 16.88 -20.85 -1.45
CA GLY A 148 18.20 -21.31 -1.02
C GLY A 148 18.27 -21.69 0.46
N ILE A 149 17.60 -20.91 1.32
CA ILE A 149 17.44 -21.23 2.74
C ILE A 149 16.56 -22.48 2.90
N SER A 150 15.51 -22.63 2.10
CA SER A 150 14.66 -23.82 2.09
C SER A 150 15.45 -25.08 1.71
N ASP A 151 16.30 -25.02 0.67
CA ASP A 151 17.19 -26.11 0.26
C ASP A 151 18.19 -26.49 1.34
N TYR A 152 18.84 -25.49 1.94
CA TYR A 152 19.75 -25.76 3.04
C TYR A 152 19.04 -26.40 4.25
N THR A 153 17.90 -25.86 4.67
CA THR A 153 17.16 -26.37 5.83
C THR A 153 16.57 -27.75 5.56
N GLN A 154 16.11 -28.03 4.35
CA GLN A 154 15.69 -29.36 3.94
C GLN A 154 16.84 -30.36 4.11
N ARG A 155 18.02 -30.08 3.58
CA ARG A 155 19.20 -30.96 3.75
C ARG A 155 19.58 -31.18 5.21
N VAL A 156 19.36 -30.19 6.09
CA VAL A 156 19.56 -30.36 7.53
C VAL A 156 18.52 -31.30 8.14
N VAL A 157 17.24 -31.13 7.79
CA VAL A 157 16.11 -31.98 8.24
C VAL A 157 16.22 -33.42 7.73
N PHE A 158 16.84 -33.62 6.56
CA PHE A 158 17.13 -34.94 5.98
C PHE A 158 18.55 -35.46 6.33
N HIS A 159 19.29 -34.78 7.21
CA HIS A 159 20.63 -35.17 7.70
C HIS A 159 21.75 -35.26 6.64
N GLU A 160 21.61 -34.58 5.50
CA GLU A 160 22.57 -34.62 4.38
C GLU A 160 23.70 -33.58 4.49
N ALA A 161 23.44 -32.40 5.08
CA ALA A 161 24.39 -31.28 5.05
C ALA A 161 24.95 -30.92 6.44
N LYS A 162 26.29 -30.91 6.57
CA LYS A 162 26.99 -30.49 7.80
C LYS A 162 27.80 -29.19 7.68
N ARG A 163 27.94 -28.61 6.47
CA ARG A 163 28.81 -27.43 6.23
C ARG A 163 27.99 -26.18 5.91
N PHE A 164 28.32 -25.06 6.56
CA PHE A 164 27.67 -23.77 6.34
C PHE A 164 27.86 -23.21 4.91
N GLY A 165 28.98 -23.55 4.26
CA GLY A 165 29.25 -23.14 2.87
C GLY A 165 28.21 -23.62 1.85
N TYR A 166 27.40 -24.63 2.18
CA TYR A 166 26.29 -25.06 1.33
C TYR A 166 25.18 -24.02 1.27
N LEU A 167 24.91 -23.27 2.35
CA LEU A 167 23.86 -22.24 2.36
C LEU A 167 24.06 -21.20 1.25
N PHE A 168 25.26 -20.62 1.15
CA PHE A 168 25.56 -19.63 0.12
C PHE A 168 25.51 -20.22 -1.29
N ARG A 169 25.91 -21.48 -1.44
CA ARG A 169 25.83 -22.19 -2.72
C ARG A 169 24.38 -22.43 -3.13
N SER A 170 23.54 -22.86 -2.19
CA SER A 170 22.10 -23.06 -2.39
C SER A 170 21.38 -21.77 -2.72
N ILE A 171 21.72 -20.66 -2.05
CA ILE A 171 21.21 -19.32 -2.39
C ILE A 171 21.64 -18.92 -3.79
N LYS A 172 22.92 -19.02 -4.13
CA LYS A 172 23.43 -18.65 -5.46
C LYS A 172 22.76 -19.45 -6.58
N ASN A 173 22.61 -20.76 -6.40
CA ASN A 173 22.06 -21.64 -7.43
C ASN A 173 20.56 -21.43 -7.65
N ASN A 174 19.82 -21.10 -6.58
CA ASN A 174 18.36 -20.95 -6.64
C ASN A 174 17.89 -19.49 -6.66
N PHE A 175 18.81 -18.51 -6.71
CA PHE A 175 18.49 -17.09 -6.54
C PHE A 175 17.39 -16.62 -7.50
N PHE A 176 17.58 -16.86 -8.80
CA PHE A 176 16.65 -16.42 -9.83
C PHE A 176 15.28 -17.11 -9.72
N GLN A 177 15.26 -18.40 -9.39
CA GLN A 177 14.01 -19.15 -9.21
C GLN A 177 13.23 -18.63 -8.00
N SER A 178 13.94 -18.32 -6.91
CA SER A 178 13.36 -17.72 -5.71
C SER A 178 12.76 -16.35 -5.99
N VAL A 179 13.43 -15.51 -6.79
CA VAL A 179 12.89 -14.22 -7.24
C VAL A 179 11.65 -14.40 -8.11
N ILE A 180 11.65 -15.34 -9.07
CA ILE A 180 10.49 -15.58 -9.96
C ILE A 180 9.26 -16.01 -9.15
N ILE A 181 9.42 -16.99 -8.25
CA ILE A 181 8.34 -17.46 -7.37
C ILE A 181 7.82 -16.30 -6.51
N SER A 182 8.73 -15.54 -5.89
CA SER A 182 8.34 -14.42 -5.02
C SER A 182 7.65 -13.29 -5.79
N CYS A 183 8.08 -13.02 -7.03
CA CYS A 183 7.46 -12.03 -7.91
C CYS A 183 6.03 -12.46 -8.29
N LEU A 184 5.84 -13.73 -8.66
CA LEU A 184 4.52 -14.28 -8.95
C LEU A 184 3.58 -14.16 -7.73
N ILE A 185 4.07 -14.54 -6.55
CA ILE A 185 3.33 -14.41 -5.29
C ILE A 185 2.98 -12.94 -5.01
N PHE A 186 3.94 -12.03 -5.16
CA PHE A 186 3.74 -10.60 -4.93
C PHE A 186 2.69 -10.00 -5.88
N VAL A 187 2.72 -10.36 -7.17
CA VAL A 187 1.73 -9.92 -8.16
C VAL A 187 0.34 -10.42 -7.80
N VAL A 188 0.19 -11.68 -7.41
CA VAL A 188 -1.13 -12.24 -7.04
C VAL A 188 -1.67 -11.59 -5.78
N ILE A 189 -0.87 -11.48 -4.71
CA ILE A 189 -1.29 -10.82 -3.46
C ILE A 189 -1.61 -9.35 -3.73
N GLY A 190 -0.78 -8.65 -4.51
CA GLY A 190 -1.00 -7.26 -4.88
C GLY A 190 -2.30 -7.06 -5.66
N ALA A 191 -2.60 -7.93 -6.62
CA ALA A 191 -3.83 -7.89 -7.40
C ALA A 191 -5.07 -8.10 -6.51
N VAL A 192 -5.04 -9.09 -5.61
CA VAL A 192 -6.16 -9.35 -4.68
C VAL A 192 -6.34 -8.20 -3.69
N ALA A 193 -5.25 -7.66 -3.12
CA ALA A 193 -5.31 -6.53 -2.21
C ALA A 193 -5.82 -5.25 -2.90
N ALA A 194 -5.38 -4.98 -4.13
CA ALA A 194 -5.88 -3.86 -4.93
C ALA A 194 -7.38 -4.03 -5.26
N ASN A 195 -7.82 -5.25 -5.54
CA ASN A 195 -9.21 -5.58 -5.78
C ASN A 195 -10.06 -5.32 -4.52
N ILE A 196 -9.65 -5.81 -3.35
CA ILE A 196 -10.32 -5.54 -2.07
C ILE A 196 -10.41 -4.03 -1.81
N TYR A 197 -9.31 -3.30 -2.00
CA TYR A 197 -9.29 -1.84 -1.84
C TYR A 197 -10.27 -1.14 -2.78
N PHE A 198 -10.28 -1.53 -4.06
CA PHE A 198 -11.18 -0.95 -5.05
C PHE A 198 -12.65 -1.15 -4.66
N TYR A 199 -13.05 -2.36 -4.28
CA TYR A 199 -14.45 -2.62 -3.92
C TYR A 199 -14.88 -1.92 -2.62
N ILE A 200 -14.02 -1.87 -1.59
CA ILE A 200 -14.39 -1.24 -0.31
C ILE A 200 -14.42 0.29 -0.45
N PHE A 201 -13.38 0.89 -1.03
CA PHE A 201 -13.18 2.34 -0.94
C PHE A 201 -13.63 3.13 -2.17
N VAL A 202 -13.65 2.52 -3.37
CA VAL A 202 -14.01 3.24 -4.59
C VAL A 202 -15.49 3.07 -4.93
N LEU A 203 -16.01 1.84 -4.86
CA LEU A 203 -17.42 1.57 -5.18
C LEU A 203 -18.36 1.81 -3.99
N SER A 204 -17.94 1.47 -2.77
CA SER A 204 -18.66 1.74 -1.51
C SER A 204 -20.17 1.37 -1.55
N THR A 205 -20.53 0.25 -2.18
CA THR A 205 -21.90 -0.27 -2.21
C THR A 205 -22.04 -1.51 -1.31
N ASP A 206 -23.24 -1.85 -0.86
CA ASP A 206 -23.44 -3.04 -0.02
C ASP A 206 -22.98 -4.34 -0.70
N ILE A 207 -23.18 -4.43 -2.03
CA ILE A 207 -22.71 -5.56 -2.84
C ILE A 207 -21.18 -5.60 -2.90
N SER A 208 -20.50 -4.44 -2.93
CA SER A 208 -19.04 -4.40 -3.00
C SER A 208 -18.38 -4.93 -1.72
N VAL A 209 -19.04 -4.80 -0.57
CA VAL A 209 -18.58 -5.41 0.70
C VAL A 209 -18.58 -6.94 0.62
N ILE A 210 -19.63 -7.54 0.03
CA ILE A 210 -19.71 -9.00 -0.15
C ILE A 210 -18.60 -9.50 -1.08
N ILE A 211 -18.38 -8.81 -2.21
CA ILE A 211 -17.30 -9.15 -3.15
C ILE A 211 -15.93 -9.02 -2.49
N ALA A 212 -15.70 -7.99 -1.69
CA ALA A 212 -14.47 -7.82 -0.93
C ALA A 212 -14.25 -8.95 0.09
N ALA A 213 -15.31 -9.40 0.78
CA ALA A 213 -15.24 -10.53 1.70
C ALA A 213 -14.87 -11.84 0.98
N ILE A 214 -15.43 -12.09 -0.21
CA ILE A 214 -15.05 -13.26 -1.03
C ILE A 214 -13.57 -13.18 -1.43
N ASN A 215 -13.09 -12.03 -1.90
CA ASN A 215 -11.68 -11.83 -2.23
C ASN A 215 -10.75 -12.02 -1.03
N PHE A 216 -11.16 -11.57 0.15
CA PHE A 216 -10.43 -11.78 1.39
C PHE A 216 -10.30 -13.27 1.72
N TRP A 217 -11.38 -14.06 1.60
CA TRP A 217 -11.31 -15.51 1.79
C TRP A 217 -10.45 -16.20 0.73
N MET A 218 -10.54 -15.79 -0.54
CA MET A 218 -9.64 -16.29 -1.58
C MET A 218 -8.16 -16.03 -1.24
N LEU A 219 -7.84 -14.87 -0.66
CA LEU A 219 -6.50 -14.57 -0.18
C LEU A 219 -6.06 -15.54 0.92
N ILE A 220 -6.92 -15.83 1.90
CA ILE A 220 -6.63 -16.81 2.96
C ILE A 220 -6.33 -18.19 2.36
N PHE A 221 -7.17 -18.70 1.47
CA PHE A 221 -6.92 -19.98 0.80
C PHE A 221 -5.65 -19.97 -0.03
N PHE A 222 -5.35 -18.84 -0.70
CA PHE A 222 -4.10 -18.70 -1.43
C PHE A 222 -2.89 -18.78 -0.49
N LEU A 223 -2.93 -18.15 0.69
CA LEU A 223 -1.88 -18.25 1.70
C LEU A 223 -1.64 -19.70 2.17
N PHE A 224 -2.67 -20.56 2.19
CA PHE A 224 -2.51 -21.98 2.54
C PHE A 224 -1.65 -22.69 1.51
N ILE A 225 -1.92 -22.44 0.23
CA ILE A 225 -1.15 -23.00 -0.87
C ILE A 225 0.31 -22.53 -0.78
N LEU A 226 0.52 -21.25 -0.50
CA LEU A 226 1.87 -20.65 -0.43
C LEU A 226 2.75 -21.25 0.66
N LEU A 227 2.15 -21.78 1.74
CA LEU A 227 2.88 -22.42 2.83
C LEU A 227 3.79 -23.56 2.32
N TRP A 228 3.34 -24.27 1.28
CA TRP A 228 4.01 -25.47 0.78
C TRP A 228 4.84 -25.23 -0.49
N VAL A 229 4.71 -24.07 -1.15
CA VAL A 229 5.37 -23.81 -2.45
C VAL A 229 6.89 -23.92 -2.34
N TYR A 230 7.51 -23.26 -1.35
CA TYR A 230 8.97 -23.26 -1.23
C TYR A 230 9.54 -24.64 -0.82
N PRO A 231 9.00 -25.33 0.21
CA PRO A 231 9.41 -26.70 0.54
C PRO A 231 9.24 -27.69 -0.62
N LEU A 232 8.10 -27.65 -1.32
CA LEU A 232 7.83 -28.57 -2.43
C LEU A 232 8.68 -28.29 -3.67
N TYR A 233 9.01 -27.01 -3.93
CA TYR A 233 9.87 -26.65 -5.04
C TYR A 233 11.25 -27.30 -4.90
N VAL A 234 11.83 -27.23 -3.70
CA VAL A 234 13.15 -27.82 -3.42
C VAL A 234 13.08 -29.36 -3.48
N LEU A 235 12.01 -29.96 -2.96
CA LEU A 235 11.83 -31.41 -3.04
C LEU A 235 11.65 -31.90 -4.48
N SER A 236 10.98 -31.11 -5.32
CA SER A 236 10.66 -31.43 -6.72
C SER A 236 11.45 -30.55 -7.69
N ASN A 237 12.78 -30.55 -7.60
CA ASN A 237 13.67 -29.66 -8.38
C ASN A 237 13.51 -29.77 -9.92
N GLU A 238 12.89 -30.82 -10.44
CA GLU A 238 12.63 -31.01 -11.87
C GLU A 238 11.27 -30.47 -12.34
N ASP A 239 10.39 -30.11 -11.41
CA ASP A 239 9.04 -29.66 -11.74
C ASP A 239 8.98 -28.17 -12.11
N THR A 240 8.05 -27.85 -13.01
CA THR A 240 7.72 -26.46 -13.30
C THR A 240 7.01 -25.81 -12.11
N ILE A 241 7.19 -24.49 -11.93
CA ILE A 241 6.55 -23.71 -10.85
C ILE A 241 5.04 -23.96 -10.79
N TRP A 242 4.39 -24.05 -11.95
CA TRP A 242 2.96 -24.33 -12.05
C TRP A 242 2.58 -25.71 -11.49
N ARG A 243 3.39 -26.75 -11.74
CA ARG A 243 3.17 -28.08 -11.15
C ARG A 243 3.36 -28.06 -9.64
N VAL A 244 4.35 -27.31 -9.16
CA VAL A 244 4.59 -27.14 -7.71
C VAL A 244 3.41 -26.45 -7.03
N ILE A 245 2.85 -25.38 -7.62
CA ILE A 245 1.66 -24.72 -7.10
C ILE A 245 0.46 -25.68 -7.07
N LYS A 246 0.25 -26.47 -8.14
CA LYS A 246 -0.81 -27.49 -8.16
C LYS A 246 -0.61 -28.56 -7.09
N LYS A 247 0.61 -29.08 -6.92
CA LYS A 247 0.93 -30.03 -5.83
C LYS A 247 0.68 -29.42 -4.47
N SER A 248 1.07 -28.15 -4.26
CA SER A 248 0.83 -27.41 -3.03
C SER A 248 -0.66 -27.25 -2.75
N LEU A 249 -1.46 -26.99 -3.78
CA LEU A 249 -2.92 -26.93 -3.69
C LEU A 249 -3.49 -28.26 -3.20
N PHE A 250 -3.20 -29.36 -3.88
CA PHE A 250 -3.69 -30.68 -3.48
C PHE A 250 -3.23 -31.06 -2.07
N LEU A 251 -1.94 -30.86 -1.76
CA LEU A 251 -1.40 -31.15 -0.43
C LEU A 251 -2.13 -30.38 0.68
N SER A 252 -2.42 -29.09 0.44
CA SER A 252 -3.10 -28.22 1.40
C SER A 252 -4.53 -28.69 1.68
N PHE A 253 -5.28 -29.06 0.64
CA PHE A 253 -6.68 -29.44 0.77
C PHE A 253 -6.86 -30.89 1.23
N ASP A 254 -5.99 -31.81 0.82
CA ASP A 254 -6.00 -33.19 1.30
C ASP A 254 -5.63 -33.29 2.79
N ASN A 255 -4.83 -32.33 3.29
CA ASN A 255 -4.39 -32.26 4.69
C ASN A 255 -4.81 -30.94 5.32
N PHE A 256 -6.09 -30.57 5.18
CA PHE A 256 -6.59 -29.26 5.59
C PHE A 256 -6.31 -28.93 7.06
N ASP A 257 -6.65 -29.83 7.98
CA ASP A 257 -6.46 -29.60 9.42
C ASP A 257 -4.98 -29.42 9.80
N PHE A 258 -4.11 -30.26 9.20
CA PHE A 258 -2.67 -30.17 9.43
C PHE A 258 -2.09 -28.88 8.83
N THR A 259 -2.53 -28.49 7.63
CA THR A 259 -2.11 -27.25 6.98
C THR A 259 -2.56 -26.02 7.77
N LEU A 260 -3.79 -26.04 8.31
CA LEU A 260 -4.31 -24.98 9.16
C LEU A 260 -3.47 -24.83 10.44
N ALA A 261 -3.16 -25.95 11.11
CA ALA A 261 -2.29 -25.95 12.27
C ALA A 261 -0.89 -25.44 11.93
N ALA A 262 -0.28 -25.93 10.83
CA ALA A 262 1.03 -25.51 10.37
C ALA A 262 1.08 -24.01 10.05
N LEU A 263 0.04 -23.45 9.43
CA LEU A 263 -0.06 -22.02 9.17
C LEU A 263 -0.11 -21.20 10.47
N PHE A 264 -0.91 -21.64 11.45
CA PHE A 264 -0.99 -20.96 12.75
C PHE A 264 0.37 -20.97 13.46
N TYR A 265 1.04 -22.12 13.53
CA TYR A 265 2.39 -22.21 14.11
C TYR A 265 3.40 -21.38 13.33
N PHE A 266 3.34 -21.38 12.00
CA PHE A 266 4.20 -20.56 11.17
C PHE A 266 4.01 -19.06 11.46
N PHE A 267 2.77 -18.60 11.66
CA PHE A 267 2.49 -17.23 12.05
C PHE A 267 3.04 -16.90 13.44
N VAL A 268 2.89 -17.80 14.42
CA VAL A 268 3.48 -17.65 15.76
C VAL A 268 5.01 -17.57 15.67
N LEU A 269 5.65 -18.39 14.83
CA LEU A 269 7.09 -18.34 14.62
C LEU A 269 7.51 -17.00 14.02
N ILE A 270 6.85 -16.50 12.97
CA ILE A 270 7.14 -15.19 12.37
C ILE A 270 6.95 -14.06 13.38
N LEU A 271 5.87 -14.10 14.16
CA LEU A 271 5.59 -13.09 15.18
C LEU A 271 6.67 -13.12 16.27
N SER A 272 7.08 -14.31 16.72
CA SER A 272 8.20 -14.48 17.65
C SER A 272 9.51 -13.98 17.05
N SER A 273 9.77 -14.24 15.76
CA SER A 273 10.95 -13.73 15.04
C SER A 273 11.01 -12.21 15.11
N PHE A 274 9.87 -11.53 14.94
CA PHE A 274 9.82 -10.08 14.99
C PHE A 274 10.28 -9.53 16.35
N PHE A 275 9.84 -10.14 17.45
CA PHE A 275 10.27 -9.74 18.81
C PHE A 275 11.75 -10.03 19.10
N THR A 276 12.34 -11.04 18.45
CA THR A 276 13.75 -11.40 18.61
C THR A 276 14.64 -10.81 17.51
N LEU A 277 14.15 -9.86 16.71
CA LEU A 277 14.85 -9.26 15.58
C LEU A 277 15.39 -10.31 14.58
N PHE A 278 14.61 -11.37 14.36
CA PHE A 278 14.87 -12.50 13.48
C PHE A 278 16.09 -13.35 13.89
N ILE A 279 16.56 -13.22 15.13
CA ILE A 279 17.64 -14.06 15.67
C ILE A 279 17.08 -15.47 15.97
N LEU A 280 15.92 -15.57 16.64
CA LEU A 280 15.32 -16.85 17.05
C LEU A 280 13.78 -16.78 17.12
N PRO A 281 13.04 -17.54 16.30
CA PRO A 281 13.47 -18.26 15.10
C PRO A 281 13.79 -17.27 13.97
N GLY A 282 14.83 -17.49 13.17
CA GLY A 282 15.04 -16.73 11.93
C GLY A 282 14.26 -17.33 10.74
N PRO A 283 14.40 -16.79 9.52
CA PRO A 283 13.82 -17.37 8.30
C PRO A 283 14.18 -18.85 8.10
N ALA A 284 15.40 -19.24 8.47
CA ALA A 284 15.83 -20.64 8.46
C ALA A 284 15.08 -21.52 9.47
N GLY A 285 14.74 -20.99 10.65
CA GLY A 285 13.95 -21.73 11.64
C GLY A 285 12.52 -21.98 11.15
N ALA A 286 11.90 -20.95 10.58
CA ALA A 286 10.56 -21.05 10.00
C ALA A 286 10.51 -22.04 8.82
N LEU A 287 11.51 -21.99 7.91
CA LEU A 287 11.61 -22.93 6.79
C LEU A 287 11.97 -24.36 7.24
N SER A 288 12.80 -24.51 8.28
CA SER A 288 13.09 -25.82 8.88
C SER A 288 11.83 -26.46 9.47
N PHE A 289 10.99 -25.68 10.13
CA PHE A 289 9.67 -26.13 10.60
C PHE A 289 8.81 -26.62 9.43
N LEU A 290 8.69 -25.85 8.35
CA LEU A 290 7.90 -26.23 7.18
C LEU A 290 8.45 -27.49 6.49
N ASN A 291 9.77 -27.61 6.36
CA ASN A 291 10.41 -28.80 5.79
C ASN A 291 10.19 -30.05 6.67
N THR A 292 10.19 -29.89 8.00
CA THR A 292 9.87 -30.97 8.93
C THR A 292 8.40 -31.39 8.82
N ALA A 293 7.49 -30.42 8.75
CA ALA A 293 6.07 -30.67 8.55
C ALA A 293 5.79 -31.37 7.22
N LEU A 294 6.48 -30.97 6.14
CA LEU A 294 6.39 -31.64 4.84
C LEU A 294 6.89 -33.09 4.90
N LYS A 295 8.01 -33.33 5.60
CA LYS A 295 8.54 -34.68 5.81
C LYS A 295 7.54 -35.56 6.56
N GLU A 296 6.88 -35.02 7.58
CA GLU A 296 5.83 -35.74 8.33
C GLU A 296 4.65 -36.11 7.43
N ILE A 297 4.12 -35.16 6.64
CA ILE A 297 3.02 -35.45 5.70
C ILE A 297 3.45 -36.54 4.71
N SER A 298 4.62 -36.40 4.09
CA SER A 298 5.15 -37.37 3.12
C SER A 298 5.24 -38.79 3.72
N SER A 299 5.65 -38.90 4.99
CA SER A 299 5.72 -40.20 5.68
C SER A 299 4.34 -40.87 5.86
N ARG A 300 3.28 -40.08 6.08
CA ARG A 300 1.91 -40.62 6.21
C ARG A 300 1.42 -41.25 4.91
N TYR A 301 1.70 -40.62 3.78
CA TYR A 301 1.36 -41.17 2.46
C TYR A 301 2.15 -42.45 2.15
N SER A 302 3.45 -42.48 2.45
CA SER A 302 4.27 -43.67 2.23
C SER A 302 3.84 -44.87 3.09
N ASN A 303 3.47 -44.65 4.35
CA ASN A 303 3.01 -45.73 5.24
C ASN A 303 1.65 -46.27 4.82
N THR A 304 0.75 -45.40 4.35
CA THR A 304 -0.58 -45.80 3.85
C THR A 304 -0.48 -46.71 2.62
N GLU A 305 0.49 -46.46 1.73
CA GLU A 305 0.71 -47.30 0.55
C GLU A 305 1.23 -48.69 0.91
N ILE A 306 2.10 -48.78 1.93
CA ILE A 306 2.62 -50.04 2.47
C ILE A 306 1.49 -50.84 3.14
N ASP A 307 0.62 -50.18 3.92
CA ASP A 307 -0.51 -50.83 4.58
C ASP A 307 -1.52 -51.38 3.57
N LEU A 308 -1.85 -50.63 2.51
CA LEU A 308 -2.74 -51.08 1.44
C LEU A 308 -2.18 -52.27 0.64
N LEU A 309 -0.85 -52.33 0.45
CA LEU A 309 -0.18 -53.47 -0.17
C LEU A 309 -0.13 -54.70 0.73
N SER A 310 -0.08 -54.52 2.06
CA SER A 310 -0.12 -55.62 3.03
C SER A 310 -1.52 -56.25 3.14
N ILE A 311 -2.57 -55.43 3.07
CA ILE A 311 -3.97 -55.89 3.10
C ILE A 311 -4.36 -56.64 1.82
N LYS A 312 -3.82 -56.25 0.65
CA LYS A 312 -4.05 -56.98 -0.62
C LYS A 312 -3.34 -58.33 -0.73
N LYS A 313 -2.44 -58.66 0.20
CA LYS A 313 -1.72 -59.95 0.26
C LYS A 313 -2.33 -60.96 1.24
N LEU A 314 -3.40 -60.57 1.95
CA LEU A 314 -4.25 -61.44 2.76
C LEU A 314 -5.51 -61.82 1.98
#